data_AF-A0A505H508-F1
#
_entry.id   AF-A0A505H508-F1
#
_cell.length_a   1.000
_cell.length_b   1.000
_cell.length_c   1.000
_cell.angle_alpha   90.00
_cell.angle_beta   90.00
_cell.angle_gamma   90.00
#
_symmetry.space_group_name_H-M   'P 1'
#
loop_
_entity.id
_entity.type
_entity.pdbx_description
1 polymer ?
#
loop_
_entity_poly.entity_id
_entity_poly.type
_entity_poly.pdbx_seq_one_letter_code
_entity_poly.pdbx_strand_id
1 'polypeptide(L)'
;MQDIWPVLINVGLAILILIVTWIVASIVKWAIGKLVAKIPALQRDGHNGQQIGRSVGQIAGLVIWILGLIAVLQLFALDQVLTPLQGLANGIFGFLPNIIGAGFIFLIGYVFAKIAKQLVVTALGAVDLSRLTSKFKSIGDRAVSVADSDGGFRRPGGTSQPNANLDQQGAPMGQGGPAGPGQPGGQPPQGQPMPPQGQPGQGHPGQGHPGQQGYGQQGHTGQQGYGQPNAQADANARVVNLVGNLVFGIIIIVVSIAALQVLGIAAISDPAQQMLEMFLQAIPLIIAAAILLTIGWVIAKFLGNLLEEILRGVGTDKAIDSIGIFPAGTSASSVITKIVQVAIMIFFAIMATRMLGFPEITNILNEILALGGSVLFGAVIIAAGFLIAALIGKFITNNLASKVLRYSAIALFIAMGLRYMGIADSIINLAFGAVVIGGAAAAALAFGLGGREAASRLLGKVEDEAADVVESSVGDPTGDRLGGATGRATGAGPVGGGAAPGAGPGAGSVGDGPRGDGPSHSD
;
A
#
# COMPACT_ATOMS: atom_id res chain seq x y z
N MET A 1 66.49 45.98 10.43
CA MET A 1 67.18 45.59 9.16
C MET A 1 68.12 44.41 9.34
N GLN A 2 68.64 44.10 10.54
CA GLN A 2 69.47 42.91 10.76
C GLN A 2 68.65 41.59 10.74
N ASP A 3 67.33 41.74 10.78
CA ASP A 3 66.30 40.73 11.04
C ASP A 3 65.84 39.98 9.79
N ILE A 4 66.32 40.37 8.60
CA ILE A 4 65.99 39.72 7.32
C ILE A 4 66.81 38.46 7.06
N TRP A 5 67.94 38.29 7.75
CA TRP A 5 68.87 37.18 7.51
C TRP A 5 68.26 35.80 7.84
N PRO A 6 67.53 35.59 8.96
CA PRO A 6 66.82 34.34 9.21
C PRO A 6 65.72 34.06 8.18
N VAL A 7 65.02 35.11 7.71
CA VAL A 7 63.97 34.97 6.69
C VAL A 7 64.56 34.47 5.36
N LEU A 8 65.71 35.00 4.94
CA LEU A 8 66.42 34.54 3.74
C LEU A 8 66.87 33.07 3.84
N ILE A 9 67.33 32.63 5.03
CA ILE A 9 67.67 31.22 5.29
C ILE A 9 66.42 30.34 5.20
N ASN A 10 65.31 30.74 5.80
CA ASN A 10 64.05 29.98 5.75
C ASN A 10 63.46 29.94 4.33
N VAL A 11 63.59 31.00 3.53
CA VAL A 11 63.20 30.99 2.10
C VAL A 11 64.07 30.02 1.31
N GLY A 12 65.40 30.00 1.52
CA GLY A 12 66.29 29.03 0.88
C GLY A 12 65.97 27.58 1.24
N LEU A 13 65.70 27.31 2.52
CA LEU A 13 65.27 25.99 3.01
C LEU A 13 63.87 25.60 2.50
N ALA A 14 62.93 26.53 2.38
CA ALA A 14 61.61 26.28 1.80
C ALA A 14 61.70 25.86 0.31
N ILE A 15 62.58 26.51 -0.46
CA ILE A 15 62.85 26.13 -1.85
C ILE A 15 63.47 24.72 -1.92
N LEU A 16 64.41 24.40 -1.02
CA LEU A 16 64.98 23.05 -0.92
C LEU A 16 63.90 21.99 -0.63
N ILE A 17 63.03 22.24 0.36
CA ILE A 17 61.91 21.35 0.73
C ILE A 17 60.95 21.17 -0.45
N LEU A 18 60.62 22.22 -1.21
CA LEU A 18 59.76 22.11 -2.39
C LEU A 18 60.39 21.24 -3.49
N ILE A 19 61.69 21.41 -3.78
CA ILE A 19 62.41 20.60 -4.77
C ILE A 19 62.44 19.13 -4.34
N VAL A 20 62.80 18.84 -3.09
CA VAL A 20 62.82 17.47 -2.55
C VAL A 20 61.42 16.85 -2.58
N THR A 21 60.39 17.59 -2.16
CA THR A 21 58.98 17.15 -2.22
C THR A 21 58.57 16.81 -3.65
N TRP A 22 58.89 17.67 -4.62
CA TRP A 22 58.50 17.47 -6.02
C TRP A 22 59.16 16.22 -6.62
N ILE A 23 60.42 15.95 -6.28
CA ILE A 23 61.14 14.72 -6.65
C ILE A 23 60.45 13.50 -6.01
N VAL A 24 60.22 13.51 -4.70
CA VAL A 24 59.59 12.38 -3.97
C VAL A 24 58.18 12.11 -4.47
N ALA A 25 57.36 13.15 -4.67
CA ALA A 25 56.01 13.03 -5.24
C ALA A 25 56.03 12.42 -6.65
N SER A 26 57.02 12.77 -7.47
CA SER A 26 57.17 12.23 -8.83
C SER A 26 57.60 10.76 -8.83
N ILE A 27 58.51 10.37 -7.94
CA ILE A 27 58.92 8.97 -7.73
C ILE A 27 57.75 8.12 -7.23
N VAL A 28 56.98 8.60 -6.25
CA VAL A 28 55.84 7.84 -5.69
C VAL A 28 54.66 7.74 -6.67
N LYS A 29 54.35 8.79 -7.44
CA LYS A 29 53.40 8.74 -8.58
C LYS A 29 53.72 7.57 -9.51
N TRP A 30 54.99 7.42 -9.89
CA TRP A 30 55.48 6.35 -10.76
C TRP A 30 55.45 4.97 -10.09
N ALA A 31 55.88 4.87 -8.83
CA ALA A 31 55.92 3.62 -8.08
C ALA A 31 54.52 3.03 -7.84
N ILE A 32 53.57 3.85 -7.37
CA ILE A 32 52.18 3.43 -7.13
C ILE A 32 51.50 3.06 -8.45
N GLY A 33 51.66 3.86 -9.51
CA GLY A 33 51.13 3.53 -10.84
C GLY A 33 51.64 2.17 -11.36
N LYS A 34 52.93 1.85 -11.14
CA LYS A 34 53.54 0.56 -11.51
C LYS A 34 53.08 -0.61 -10.62
N LEU A 35 52.80 -0.37 -9.34
CA LEU A 35 52.25 -1.38 -8.43
C LEU A 35 50.79 -1.72 -8.79
N VAL A 36 49.93 -0.71 -8.98
CA VAL A 36 48.53 -0.91 -9.42
C VAL A 36 48.48 -1.62 -10.77
N ALA A 37 49.35 -1.27 -11.71
CA ALA A 37 49.46 -1.94 -13.01
C ALA A 37 49.88 -3.42 -12.95
N LYS A 38 50.43 -3.91 -11.82
CA LYS A 38 50.77 -5.33 -11.61
C LYS A 38 49.61 -6.17 -11.05
N ILE A 39 48.50 -5.56 -10.61
CA ILE A 39 47.39 -6.28 -9.96
C ILE A 39 46.27 -6.50 -10.99
N PRO A 40 46.15 -7.69 -11.61
CA PRO A 40 45.15 -7.94 -12.66
C PRO A 40 43.70 -7.92 -12.13
N ALA A 41 43.49 -8.01 -10.81
CA ALA A 41 42.18 -7.84 -10.20
C ALA A 41 41.64 -6.40 -10.38
N LEU A 42 42.51 -5.38 -10.27
CA LEU A 42 42.13 -3.96 -10.41
C LEU A 42 41.90 -3.52 -11.88
N GLN A 43 42.01 -4.46 -12.83
CA GLN A 43 41.91 -4.19 -14.27
C GLN A 43 40.63 -4.76 -14.91
N ARG A 44 39.80 -5.51 -14.17
CA ARG A 44 38.69 -6.30 -14.76
C ARG A 44 37.47 -5.46 -15.13
N ASP A 45 37.18 -4.39 -14.39
CA ASP A 45 35.89 -3.69 -14.44
C ASP A 45 35.99 -2.24 -14.96
N GLY A 46 37.19 -1.80 -15.37
CA GLY A 46 37.43 -0.44 -15.89
C GLY A 46 37.78 -0.45 -17.37
N HIS A 47 36.98 0.25 -18.20
CA HIS A 47 37.19 0.39 -19.65
C HIS A 47 38.58 0.92 -20.05
N ASN A 48 39.31 1.56 -19.13
CA ASN A 48 40.74 1.82 -19.24
C ASN A 48 41.43 1.57 -17.89
N GLY A 49 41.94 0.36 -17.62
CA GLY A 49 42.66 0.05 -16.37
C GLY A 49 43.87 0.95 -16.08
N GLN A 50 44.47 1.54 -17.12
CA GLN A 50 45.52 2.58 -16.96
C GLN A 50 45.00 3.88 -16.32
N GLN A 51 43.71 4.20 -16.47
CA GLN A 51 43.12 5.44 -15.95
C GLN A 51 43.04 5.41 -14.43
N ILE A 52 42.59 4.28 -13.84
CA ILE A 52 42.58 4.05 -12.39
C ILE A 52 44.00 4.18 -11.81
N GLY A 53 44.99 3.52 -12.43
CA GLY A 53 46.40 3.62 -12.01
C GLY A 53 46.96 5.05 -12.06
N ARG A 54 46.57 5.85 -13.07
CA ARG A 54 46.94 7.27 -13.15
C ARG A 54 46.25 8.10 -12.07
N SER A 55 44.95 7.92 -11.84
CA SER A 55 44.20 8.66 -10.81
C SER A 55 44.70 8.37 -9.40
N VAL A 56 44.91 7.09 -9.04
CA VAL A 56 45.46 6.71 -7.72
C VAL A 56 46.88 7.26 -7.54
N GLY A 57 47.73 7.20 -8.57
CA GLY A 57 49.06 7.82 -8.56
C GLY A 57 49.00 9.35 -8.41
N GLN A 58 48.09 10.02 -9.12
CA GLN A 58 47.87 11.47 -9.00
C GLN A 58 47.42 11.87 -7.59
N ILE A 59 46.47 11.14 -7.00
CA ILE A 59 45.98 11.38 -5.63
C ILE A 59 47.12 11.23 -4.61
N ALA A 60 47.84 10.10 -4.61
CA ALA A 60 48.98 9.91 -3.70
C ALA A 60 50.08 10.98 -3.90
N GLY A 61 50.28 11.42 -5.14
CA GLY A 61 51.18 12.52 -5.48
C GLY A 61 50.70 13.90 -5.04
N LEU A 62 49.39 14.14 -4.90
CA LEU A 62 48.83 15.34 -4.28
C LEU A 62 48.99 15.30 -2.76
N VAL A 63 48.81 14.14 -2.13
CA VAL A 63 49.07 13.96 -0.68
C VAL A 63 50.51 14.32 -0.34
N ILE A 64 51.49 13.83 -1.10
CA ILE A 64 52.90 14.20 -0.87
C ILE A 64 53.15 15.70 -1.11
N TRP A 65 52.46 16.31 -2.07
CA TRP A 65 52.55 17.76 -2.27
C TRP A 65 51.98 18.56 -1.09
N ILE A 66 50.89 18.08 -0.48
CA ILE A 66 50.34 18.63 0.78
C ILE A 66 51.32 18.43 1.94
N LEU A 67 52.01 17.28 2.04
CA LEU A 67 53.05 17.05 3.06
C LEU A 67 54.25 18.02 2.90
N GLY A 68 54.67 18.31 1.67
CA GLY A 68 55.69 19.33 1.43
C GLY A 68 55.22 20.75 1.73
N LEU A 69 53.96 21.07 1.43
CA LEU A 69 53.34 22.34 1.83
C LEU A 69 53.30 22.48 3.37
N ILE A 70 52.95 21.41 4.09
CA ILE A 70 53.04 21.33 5.55
C ILE A 70 54.47 21.60 6.04
N ALA A 71 55.47 20.93 5.47
CA ALA A 71 56.87 21.11 5.86
C ALA A 71 57.39 22.54 5.59
N VAL A 72 56.94 23.19 4.50
CA VAL A 72 57.23 24.61 4.23
C VAL A 72 56.53 25.53 5.22
N LEU A 73 55.25 25.30 5.53
CA LEU A 73 54.49 26.10 6.50
C LEU A 73 55.04 25.96 7.93
N GLN A 74 55.57 24.78 8.29
CA GLN A 74 56.26 24.53 9.58
C GLN A 74 57.52 25.38 9.71
N LEU A 75 58.30 25.50 8.64
CA LEU A 75 59.50 26.34 8.60
C LEU A 75 59.21 27.84 8.72
N PHE A 76 57.95 28.26 8.48
CA PHE A 76 57.47 29.63 8.74
C PHE A 76 56.67 29.77 10.06
N ALA A 77 56.65 28.73 10.92
CA ALA A 77 55.92 28.71 12.20
C ALA A 77 54.42 29.06 12.09
N LEU A 78 53.77 28.60 11.01
CA LEU A 78 52.35 28.85 10.74
C LEU A 78 51.43 27.78 11.35
N ASP A 79 51.70 27.39 12.59
CA ASP A 79 51.08 26.24 13.28
C ASP A 79 49.53 26.27 13.31
N GLN A 80 48.93 27.45 13.41
CA GLN A 80 47.48 27.61 13.37
C GLN A 80 46.85 27.23 12.01
N VAL A 81 47.59 27.42 10.91
CA VAL A 81 47.18 27.00 9.55
C VAL A 81 47.47 25.51 9.33
N LEU A 82 48.41 24.95 10.09
CA LEU A 82 48.86 23.58 9.96
C LEU A 82 47.95 22.56 10.63
N THR A 83 47.33 22.86 11.77
CA THR A 83 46.52 21.87 12.52
C THR A 83 45.47 21.14 11.65
N PRO A 84 44.68 21.82 10.79
CA PRO A 84 43.74 21.12 9.90
C PRO A 84 44.44 20.28 8.82
N LEU A 85 45.55 20.77 8.26
CA LEU A 85 46.33 20.09 7.23
C LEU A 85 47.03 18.83 7.78
N GLN A 86 47.58 18.91 8.99
CA GLN A 86 48.12 17.78 9.73
C GLN A 86 47.03 16.75 10.07
N GLY A 87 45.83 17.22 10.44
CA GLY A 87 44.65 16.35 10.63
C GLY A 87 44.30 15.55 9.37
N LEU A 88 44.24 16.21 8.21
CA LEU A 88 44.02 15.54 6.92
C LEU A 88 45.15 14.57 6.56
N ALA A 89 46.41 14.95 6.74
CA ALA A 89 47.56 14.09 6.50
C ALA A 89 47.55 12.83 7.38
N ASN A 90 47.33 12.99 8.68
CA ASN A 90 47.25 11.89 9.64
C ASN A 90 46.04 10.98 9.36
N GLY A 91 44.89 11.55 8.99
CA GLY A 91 43.72 10.79 8.55
C GLY A 91 44.03 9.91 7.34
N ILE A 92 44.69 10.46 6.31
CA ILE A 92 45.09 9.71 5.11
C ILE A 92 46.07 8.59 5.47
N PHE A 93 47.06 8.84 6.35
CA PHE A 93 47.96 7.78 6.82
C PHE A 93 47.24 6.71 7.65
N GLY A 94 46.22 7.06 8.44
CA GLY A 94 45.34 6.10 9.12
C GLY A 94 44.50 5.25 8.16
N PHE A 95 44.06 5.83 7.03
CA PHE A 95 43.37 5.07 5.99
C PHE A 95 44.27 4.05 5.28
N LEU A 96 45.60 4.23 5.20
CA LEU A 96 46.48 3.30 4.47
C LEU A 96 46.45 1.85 5.04
N PRO A 97 46.68 1.60 6.34
CA PRO A 97 46.50 0.27 6.94
C PRO A 97 45.06 -0.25 6.80
N ASN A 98 44.07 0.62 7.01
CA ASN A 98 42.65 0.27 6.95
C ASN A 98 42.22 -0.17 5.54
N ILE A 99 42.73 0.45 4.47
CA ILE A 99 42.52 0.03 3.07
C ILE A 99 43.05 -1.38 2.84
N ILE A 100 44.21 -1.72 3.41
CA ILE A 100 44.83 -3.05 3.28
C ILE A 100 43.99 -4.09 4.04
N GLY A 101 43.58 -3.79 5.28
CA GLY A 101 42.72 -4.66 6.09
C GLY A 101 41.34 -4.90 5.46
N ALA A 102 40.67 -3.82 5.03
CA ALA A 102 39.38 -3.86 4.33
C ALA A 102 39.47 -4.67 3.02
N GLY A 103 40.51 -4.43 2.20
CA GLY A 103 40.73 -5.16 0.96
C GLY A 103 40.99 -6.65 1.16
N PHE A 104 41.71 -7.02 2.23
CA PHE A 104 41.94 -8.42 2.60
C PHE A 104 40.67 -9.12 3.08
N ILE A 105 39.88 -8.47 3.94
CA ILE A 105 38.58 -8.97 4.43
C ILE A 105 37.57 -9.10 3.29
N PHE A 106 37.50 -8.10 2.39
CA PHE A 106 36.66 -8.17 1.21
C PHE A 106 37.06 -9.33 0.28
N LEU A 107 38.35 -9.55 0.06
CA LEU A 107 38.85 -10.66 -0.76
C LEU A 107 38.48 -12.04 -0.17
N ILE A 108 38.68 -12.23 1.14
CA ILE A 108 38.28 -13.45 1.86
C ILE A 108 36.76 -13.64 1.78
N GLY A 109 36.00 -12.60 2.08
CA GLY A 109 34.54 -12.64 2.06
C GLY A 109 33.96 -12.87 0.67
N TYR A 110 34.59 -12.37 -0.39
CA TYR A 110 34.22 -12.67 -1.78
C TYR A 110 34.44 -14.15 -2.14
N VAL A 111 35.56 -14.74 -1.70
CA VAL A 111 35.83 -16.18 -1.86
C VAL A 111 34.80 -17.00 -1.07
N PHE A 112 34.53 -16.61 0.18
CA PHE A 112 33.50 -17.24 1.01
C PHE A 112 32.10 -17.15 0.39
N ALA A 113 31.71 -15.98 -0.15
CA ALA A 113 30.44 -15.78 -0.86
C ALA A 113 30.31 -16.70 -2.09
N LYS A 114 31.40 -16.88 -2.87
CA LYS A 114 31.43 -17.83 -3.99
C LYS A 114 31.22 -19.28 -3.53
N ILE A 115 31.90 -19.69 -2.46
CA ILE A 115 31.75 -21.04 -1.89
C ILE A 115 30.32 -21.24 -1.38
N ALA A 116 29.79 -20.28 -0.60
CA ALA A 116 28.42 -20.33 -0.09
C ALA A 116 27.37 -20.38 -1.21
N LYS A 117 27.54 -19.60 -2.30
CA LYS A 117 26.70 -19.71 -3.50
C LYS A 117 26.74 -21.12 -4.10
N GLN A 118 27.93 -21.71 -4.26
CA GLN A 118 28.08 -23.06 -4.82
C GLN A 118 27.40 -24.09 -3.92
N LEU A 119 27.62 -24.04 -2.60
CA LEU A 119 26.98 -24.92 -1.62
C LEU A 119 25.44 -24.80 -1.66
N VAL A 120 24.90 -23.58 -1.72
CA VAL A 120 23.44 -23.34 -1.82
C VAL A 120 22.88 -23.85 -3.15
N VAL A 121 23.54 -23.61 -4.28
CA VAL A 121 23.10 -24.12 -5.60
C VAL A 121 23.13 -25.65 -5.64
N THR A 122 24.17 -26.29 -5.11
CA THR A 122 24.26 -27.75 -5.02
C THR A 122 23.23 -28.34 -4.07
N ALA A 123 23.00 -27.71 -2.90
CA ALA A 123 21.99 -28.16 -1.95
C ALA A 123 20.56 -28.03 -2.52
N LEU A 124 20.20 -26.88 -3.11
CA LEU A 124 18.89 -26.69 -3.73
C LEU A 124 18.70 -27.53 -5.00
N GLY A 125 19.77 -27.89 -5.71
CA GLY A 125 19.73 -28.86 -6.80
C GLY A 125 19.46 -30.30 -6.33
N ALA A 126 19.80 -30.63 -5.07
CA ALA A 126 19.51 -31.92 -4.46
C ALA A 126 18.13 -31.98 -3.77
N VAL A 127 17.56 -30.83 -3.38
CA VAL A 127 16.19 -30.77 -2.85
C VAL A 127 15.20 -30.76 -4.02
N ASP A 128 14.36 -31.79 -4.09
CA ASP A 128 13.39 -32.01 -5.15
C ASP A 128 12.17 -31.05 -5.04
N LEU A 129 12.40 -29.74 -5.26
CA LEU A 129 11.40 -28.66 -5.20
C LEU A 129 10.18 -28.95 -6.10
N SER A 130 10.34 -29.79 -7.12
CA SER A 130 9.25 -30.28 -7.98
C SER A 130 8.10 -30.89 -7.17
N ARG A 131 8.39 -31.60 -6.07
CA ARG A 131 7.39 -32.26 -5.21
C ARG A 131 6.65 -31.31 -4.28
N LEU A 132 7.24 -30.16 -3.97
CA LEU A 132 6.58 -29.11 -3.19
C LEU A 132 5.72 -28.23 -4.08
N THR A 133 6.28 -27.78 -5.22
CA THR A 133 5.56 -26.92 -6.17
C THR A 133 4.44 -27.66 -6.89
N SER A 134 4.57 -28.96 -7.21
CA SER A 134 3.45 -29.75 -7.75
C SER A 134 2.30 -29.92 -6.76
N LYS A 135 2.58 -30.08 -5.45
CA LYS A 135 1.53 -30.09 -4.42
C LYS A 135 0.79 -28.75 -4.39
N PHE A 136 1.50 -27.63 -4.27
CA PHE A 136 0.88 -26.30 -4.31
C PHE A 136 0.14 -26.01 -5.62
N LYS A 137 0.71 -26.37 -6.78
CA LYS A 137 0.05 -26.21 -8.09
C LYS A 137 -1.20 -27.09 -8.17
N SER A 138 -1.18 -28.33 -7.70
CA SER A 138 -2.40 -29.17 -7.68
C SER A 138 -3.51 -28.63 -6.77
N ILE A 139 -3.17 -27.85 -5.73
CA ILE A 139 -4.14 -27.14 -4.90
C ILE A 139 -4.67 -25.89 -5.63
N GLY A 140 -3.79 -25.13 -6.29
CA GLY A 140 -4.15 -23.97 -7.12
C GLY A 140 -5.01 -24.35 -8.33
N ASP A 141 -4.60 -25.35 -9.11
CA ASP A 141 -5.34 -25.90 -10.25
C ASP A 141 -6.72 -26.41 -9.81
N ARG A 142 -6.83 -27.03 -8.61
CA ARG A 142 -8.13 -27.45 -8.04
C ARG A 142 -8.99 -26.26 -7.62
N ALA A 143 -8.41 -25.22 -7.03
CA ALA A 143 -9.14 -24.00 -6.67
C ALA A 143 -9.64 -23.26 -7.93
N VAL A 144 -8.83 -23.23 -9.00
CA VAL A 144 -9.19 -22.66 -10.31
C VAL A 144 -10.26 -23.52 -11.00
N SER A 145 -10.14 -24.86 -11.01
CA SER A 145 -11.16 -25.73 -11.60
C SER A 145 -12.51 -25.67 -10.87
N VAL A 146 -12.51 -25.33 -9.57
CA VAL A 146 -13.74 -25.06 -8.80
C VAL A 146 -14.33 -23.68 -9.12
N ALA A 147 -13.51 -22.70 -9.53
CA ALA A 147 -14.00 -21.41 -10.01
C ALA A 147 -14.56 -21.48 -11.45
N ASP A 148 -14.01 -22.35 -12.30
CA ASP A 148 -14.43 -22.56 -13.70
C ASP A 148 -15.67 -23.47 -13.81
N SER A 149 -15.99 -24.24 -12.77
CA SER A 149 -17.12 -25.19 -12.77
C SER A 149 -18.52 -24.58 -12.55
N ASP A 150 -18.62 -23.29 -12.19
CA ASP A 150 -19.90 -22.60 -11.93
C ASP A 150 -20.34 -21.67 -13.10
N GLY A 151 -19.66 -21.77 -14.25
CA GLY A 151 -19.87 -20.94 -15.45
C GLY A 151 -20.84 -21.52 -16.49
N GLY A 152 -22.07 -21.86 -16.08
CA GLY A 152 -23.03 -22.68 -16.86
C GLY A 152 -23.62 -22.12 -18.17
N PHE A 153 -22.83 -21.55 -19.09
CA PHE A 153 -23.29 -21.06 -20.41
C PHE A 153 -22.74 -21.87 -21.59
N ARG A 154 -23.57 -22.73 -22.16
CA ARG A 154 -23.24 -23.53 -23.36
C ARG A 154 -23.05 -22.63 -24.60
N ARG A 155 -21.81 -22.47 -25.06
CA ARG A 155 -21.49 -22.05 -26.43
C ARG A 155 -21.08 -23.27 -27.28
N PRO A 156 -21.88 -23.69 -28.28
CA PRO A 156 -21.47 -24.76 -29.17
C PRO A 156 -20.52 -24.22 -30.26
N GLY A 157 -19.21 -24.45 -30.11
CA GLY A 157 -18.25 -24.19 -31.19
C GLY A 157 -16.79 -24.01 -30.74
N GLY A 158 -15.91 -24.88 -31.24
CA GLY A 158 -14.51 -24.51 -31.55
C GLY A 158 -13.45 -24.70 -30.46
N THR A 159 -13.13 -25.95 -30.09
CA THR A 159 -11.75 -26.33 -29.72
C THR A 159 -11.46 -27.76 -30.19
N SER A 160 -10.79 -27.88 -31.35
CA SER A 160 -10.25 -29.15 -31.83
C SER A 160 -8.75 -29.25 -31.50
N GLN A 161 -8.36 -30.39 -30.93
CA GLN A 161 -6.95 -30.72 -30.70
C GLN A 161 -6.27 -31.02 -32.05
N PRO A 162 -5.01 -30.60 -32.26
CA PRO A 162 -4.24 -31.03 -33.43
C PRO A 162 -3.74 -32.47 -33.21
N ASN A 163 -4.56 -33.46 -33.54
CA ASN A 163 -4.14 -34.86 -33.60
C ASN A 163 -3.85 -35.24 -35.06
N ALA A 164 -2.64 -35.69 -35.35
CA ALA A 164 -2.19 -35.98 -36.70
C ALA A 164 -2.28 -37.48 -37.01
N ASN A 165 -3.08 -37.83 -38.02
CA ASN A 165 -2.87 -39.01 -38.86
C ASN A 165 -3.51 -38.73 -40.23
N LEU A 166 -2.79 -39.05 -41.30
CA LEU A 166 -3.33 -39.03 -42.66
C LEU A 166 -3.73 -40.45 -43.03
N ASP A 167 -4.91 -40.62 -43.60
CA ASP A 167 -5.21 -41.72 -44.50
C ASP A 167 -6.20 -41.25 -45.58
N GLN A 168 -6.16 -41.89 -46.74
CA GLN A 168 -6.74 -41.36 -47.99
C GLN A 168 -8.05 -42.06 -48.36
N GLN A 169 -9.04 -41.32 -48.89
CA GLN A 169 -9.93 -41.67 -50.04
C GLN A 169 -11.14 -40.72 -50.16
N GLY A 170 -11.68 -40.51 -51.38
CA GLY A 170 -13.14 -40.31 -51.52
C GLY A 170 -13.76 -39.05 -52.19
N ALA A 171 -13.36 -38.70 -53.43
CA ALA A 171 -14.20 -38.01 -54.45
C ALA A 171 -14.72 -36.54 -54.22
N PRO A 172 -15.24 -35.83 -55.27
CA PRO A 172 -15.51 -34.38 -55.22
C PRO A 172 -16.93 -33.90 -55.63
N MET A 173 -17.52 -32.97 -54.85
CA MET A 173 -18.57 -31.99 -55.21
C MET A 173 -18.48 -30.80 -54.22
N GLY A 174 -18.94 -29.57 -54.46
CA GLY A 174 -19.55 -28.94 -55.64
C GLY A 174 -20.48 -27.75 -55.25
N GLN A 175 -20.42 -26.64 -56.01
CA GLN A 175 -21.27 -25.42 -55.91
C GLN A 175 -21.07 -24.43 -54.74
N GLY A 176 -21.42 -23.15 -54.97
CA GLY A 176 -21.93 -22.22 -53.94
C GLY A 176 -21.09 -20.97 -53.61
N GLY A 177 -21.49 -19.80 -54.13
CA GLY A 177 -21.14 -18.47 -53.57
C GLY A 177 -22.17 -18.01 -52.52
N PRO A 178 -22.21 -16.71 -52.09
CA PRO A 178 -21.67 -15.51 -52.77
C PRO A 178 -20.72 -14.66 -51.88
N ALA A 179 -20.35 -13.47 -52.39
CA ALA A 179 -19.40 -12.54 -51.76
C ALA A 179 -20.01 -11.62 -50.67
N GLY A 180 -19.15 -11.11 -49.79
CA GLY A 180 -19.41 -10.00 -48.85
C GLY A 180 -18.45 -8.82 -49.07
N PRO A 181 -18.76 -7.61 -48.56
CA PRO A 181 -18.09 -6.37 -48.96
C PRO A 181 -16.68 -6.19 -48.36
N GLY A 182 -15.82 -5.48 -49.10
CA GLY A 182 -14.41 -5.30 -48.75
C GLY A 182 -14.11 -4.17 -47.77
N GLN A 183 -12.85 -4.13 -47.32
CA GLN A 183 -12.25 -3.02 -46.56
C GLN A 183 -10.96 -2.55 -47.27
N PRO A 184 -10.63 -1.25 -47.26
CA PRO A 184 -9.49 -0.72 -48.02
C PRO A 184 -8.17 -0.66 -47.22
N GLY A 185 -7.05 -0.86 -47.94
CA GLY A 185 -5.78 -0.18 -47.66
C GLY A 185 -5.00 -0.56 -46.40
N GLY A 186 -4.16 -1.59 -46.49
CA GLY A 186 -3.03 -1.85 -45.59
C GLY A 186 -1.73 -2.06 -46.39
N GLN A 187 -0.62 -1.45 -45.97
CA GLN A 187 0.64 -1.46 -46.71
C GLN A 187 1.42 -2.78 -46.51
N PRO A 188 2.10 -3.32 -47.55
CA PRO A 188 2.99 -4.46 -47.39
C PRO A 188 4.35 -4.04 -46.78
N PRO A 189 4.90 -4.79 -45.80
CA PRO A 189 6.25 -4.55 -45.29
C PRO A 189 7.32 -4.94 -46.31
N GLN A 190 8.44 -4.21 -46.31
CA GLN A 190 9.55 -4.42 -47.23
C GLN A 190 10.41 -5.65 -46.85
N GLY A 191 10.95 -6.34 -47.85
CA GLY A 191 11.60 -7.65 -47.67
C GLY A 191 13.06 -7.59 -47.20
N GLN A 192 13.58 -8.76 -46.78
CA GLN A 192 15.00 -8.99 -46.48
C GLN A 192 15.66 -9.77 -47.64
N PRO A 193 16.94 -9.51 -47.99
CA PRO A 193 17.59 -10.18 -49.13
C PRO A 193 17.98 -11.64 -48.85
N MET A 194 17.91 -12.49 -49.87
CA MET A 194 18.51 -13.82 -49.87
C MET A 194 19.97 -13.77 -50.36
N PRO A 195 20.89 -14.61 -49.85
CA PRO A 195 22.23 -14.77 -50.44
C PRO A 195 22.18 -15.57 -51.76
N PRO A 196 23.16 -15.41 -52.68
CA PRO A 196 23.10 -16.02 -54.01
C PRO A 196 23.38 -17.53 -54.05
N GLN A 197 22.81 -18.22 -55.04
CA GLN A 197 23.10 -19.62 -55.35
C GLN A 197 24.28 -19.74 -56.34
N GLY A 198 25.14 -20.74 -56.14
CA GLY A 198 26.23 -21.09 -57.06
C GLY A 198 25.79 -22.01 -58.20
N GLN A 199 26.48 -21.95 -59.34
CA GLN A 199 26.15 -22.70 -60.57
C GLN A 199 26.62 -24.18 -60.52
N PRO A 200 25.95 -25.09 -61.26
CA PRO A 200 26.39 -26.48 -61.40
C PRO A 200 27.50 -26.64 -62.46
N GLY A 201 28.55 -27.42 -62.13
CA GLY A 201 29.61 -27.84 -63.05
C GLY A 201 29.54 -29.34 -63.36
N GLN A 202 29.90 -29.74 -64.58
CA GLN A 202 29.83 -31.12 -65.06
C GLN A 202 31.14 -31.89 -64.77
N GLY A 203 31.04 -33.21 -64.55
CA GLY A 203 32.19 -34.07 -64.21
C GLY A 203 32.94 -34.65 -65.43
N HIS A 204 33.91 -35.54 -65.17
CA HIS A 204 34.42 -36.60 -66.08
C HIS A 204 35.11 -37.73 -65.24
N PRO A 205 35.41 -38.94 -65.77
CA PRO A 205 35.48 -40.17 -64.96
C PRO A 205 36.82 -40.95 -64.98
N GLY A 206 36.94 -41.96 -64.09
CA GLY A 206 37.63 -43.23 -64.41
C GLY A 206 38.51 -43.91 -63.34
N GLN A 207 38.58 -45.26 -63.42
CA GLN A 207 39.63 -46.18 -62.91
C GLN A 207 39.85 -46.26 -61.38
N GLY A 208 39.79 -47.38 -60.65
CA GLY A 208 39.77 -48.80 -61.02
C GLY A 208 40.69 -49.64 -60.10
N HIS A 209 40.12 -50.32 -59.09
CA HIS A 209 40.70 -51.48 -58.36
C HIS A 209 41.97 -51.21 -57.47
N PRO A 210 42.53 -52.21 -56.74
CA PRO A 210 42.04 -52.49 -55.38
C PRO A 210 43.16 -52.63 -54.30
N GLY A 211 42.84 -52.37 -53.02
CA GLY A 211 43.81 -52.49 -51.93
C GLY A 211 43.19 -52.79 -50.56
N GLN A 212 43.78 -53.76 -49.85
CA GLN A 212 43.38 -54.18 -48.51
C GLN A 212 43.85 -53.17 -47.44
N GLN A 213 43.06 -52.97 -46.38
CA GLN A 213 43.40 -53.29 -44.96
C GLN A 213 42.39 -52.65 -44.01
N GLY A 214 41.94 -53.40 -42.99
CA GLY A 214 40.85 -52.98 -42.09
C GLY A 214 41.35 -52.46 -40.75
N TYR A 215 40.64 -51.48 -40.19
CA TYR A 215 40.79 -51.00 -38.81
C TYR A 215 39.41 -50.83 -38.14
N GLY A 216 39.40 -50.94 -36.81
CA GLY A 216 38.24 -51.25 -35.96
C GLY A 216 36.90 -50.56 -36.26
N GLN A 217 35.82 -51.35 -36.16
CA GLN A 217 34.49 -50.81 -35.89
C GLN A 217 34.48 -50.14 -34.50
N GLN A 218 33.96 -48.92 -34.43
CA GLN A 218 33.45 -48.33 -33.20
C GLN A 218 31.98 -47.96 -33.41
N GLY A 219 31.13 -48.29 -32.44
CA GLY A 219 29.68 -48.15 -32.58
C GLY A 219 29.21 -46.70 -32.54
N HIS A 220 28.51 -46.25 -33.59
CA HIS A 220 27.85 -44.95 -33.60
C HIS A 220 26.58 -44.97 -32.72
N THR A 221 26.75 -44.71 -31.43
CA THR A 221 25.62 -44.55 -30.48
C THR A 221 24.95 -43.19 -30.60
N GLY A 222 23.62 -43.18 -30.70
CA GLY A 222 22.80 -42.03 -30.33
C GLY A 222 22.60 -40.97 -31.42
N GLN A 223 21.62 -41.19 -32.30
CA GLN A 223 20.93 -40.06 -32.94
C GLN A 223 20.23 -39.25 -31.85
N GLN A 224 20.63 -37.98 -31.66
CA GLN A 224 19.98 -37.09 -30.71
C GLN A 224 18.66 -36.58 -31.31
N GLY A 225 17.54 -37.17 -30.88
CA GLY A 225 16.23 -36.60 -31.16
C GLY A 225 16.08 -35.24 -30.48
N TYR A 226 15.53 -34.26 -31.19
CA TYR A 226 15.24 -32.92 -30.65
C TYR A 226 14.08 -32.99 -29.64
N GLY A 227 14.39 -33.39 -28.41
CA GLY A 227 13.47 -33.34 -27.29
C GLY A 227 13.00 -31.90 -27.04
N GLN A 228 11.71 -31.73 -26.82
CA GLN A 228 11.14 -30.43 -26.42
C GLN A 228 11.82 -29.96 -25.12
N PRO A 229 12.20 -28.68 -24.98
CA PRO A 229 12.78 -28.17 -23.75
C PRO A 229 11.85 -28.42 -22.56
N ASN A 230 12.37 -29.10 -21.54
CA ASN A 230 11.65 -29.37 -20.30
C ASN A 230 11.50 -28.05 -19.52
N ALA A 231 10.51 -27.23 -19.89
CA ALA A 231 10.31 -25.89 -19.34
C ALA A 231 10.21 -25.87 -17.80
N GLN A 232 9.74 -26.97 -17.18
CA GLN A 232 9.77 -27.19 -15.73
C GLN A 232 11.19 -27.28 -15.16
N ALA A 233 12.10 -28.00 -15.83
CA ALA A 233 13.50 -28.13 -15.44
C ALA A 233 14.26 -26.82 -15.69
N ASP A 234 14.01 -26.14 -16.81
CA ASP A 234 14.57 -24.82 -17.10
C ASP A 234 14.10 -23.75 -16.10
N ALA A 235 12.84 -23.82 -15.66
CA ALA A 235 12.30 -22.95 -14.61
C ALA A 235 12.98 -23.24 -13.25
N ASN A 236 13.10 -24.52 -12.86
CA ASN A 236 13.80 -24.90 -11.64
C ASN A 236 15.27 -24.45 -11.67
N ALA A 237 15.98 -24.65 -12.77
CA ALA A 237 17.37 -24.20 -12.94
C ALA A 237 17.50 -22.67 -12.84
N ARG A 238 16.54 -21.90 -13.37
CA ARG A 238 16.49 -20.44 -13.20
C ARG A 238 16.25 -20.05 -11.74
N VAL A 239 15.31 -20.70 -11.04
CA VAL A 239 15.02 -20.44 -9.61
C VAL A 239 16.22 -20.77 -8.72
N VAL A 240 16.88 -21.92 -8.90
CA VAL A 240 18.07 -22.31 -8.12
C VAL A 240 19.23 -21.33 -8.36
N ASN A 241 19.47 -20.93 -9.62
CA ASN A 241 20.48 -19.91 -9.92
C ASN A 241 20.12 -18.52 -9.37
N LEU A 242 18.83 -18.15 -9.34
CA LEU A 242 18.36 -16.91 -8.74
C LEU A 242 18.59 -16.90 -7.23
N VAL A 243 18.23 -17.96 -6.51
CA VAL A 243 18.50 -18.08 -5.06
C VAL A 243 20.01 -18.09 -4.79
N GLY A 244 20.80 -18.81 -5.59
CA GLY A 244 22.26 -18.77 -5.49
C GLY A 244 22.86 -17.38 -5.72
N ASN A 245 22.30 -16.60 -6.65
CA ASN A 245 22.68 -15.20 -6.89
C ASN A 245 22.24 -14.26 -5.75
N LEU A 246 21.05 -14.48 -5.17
CA LEU A 246 20.55 -13.71 -4.03
C LEU A 246 21.40 -13.94 -2.77
N VAL A 247 21.72 -15.20 -2.44
CA VAL A 247 22.62 -15.51 -1.32
C VAL A 247 24.02 -14.96 -1.56
N PHE A 248 24.55 -15.04 -2.79
CA PHE A 248 25.80 -14.38 -3.14
C PHE A 248 25.75 -12.87 -2.89
N GLY A 249 24.69 -12.20 -3.38
CA GLY A 249 24.49 -10.76 -3.19
C GLY A 249 24.42 -10.37 -1.71
N ILE A 250 23.62 -11.08 -0.90
CA ILE A 250 23.48 -10.83 0.54
C ILE A 250 24.83 -10.98 1.24
N ILE A 251 25.57 -12.07 1.00
CA ILE A 251 26.89 -12.27 1.63
C ILE A 251 27.89 -11.20 1.18
N ILE A 252 27.89 -10.81 -0.10
CA ILE A 252 28.73 -9.71 -0.60
C ILE A 252 28.35 -8.38 0.06
N ILE A 253 27.07 -8.09 0.33
CA ILE A 253 26.63 -6.89 1.06
C ILE A 253 27.17 -6.93 2.51
N VAL A 254 26.98 -8.04 3.23
CA VAL A 254 27.52 -8.22 4.60
C VAL A 254 29.04 -8.03 4.65
N VAL A 255 29.75 -8.66 3.71
CA VAL A 255 31.22 -8.54 3.56
C VAL A 255 31.65 -7.12 3.20
N SER A 256 30.89 -6.41 2.38
CA SER A 256 31.16 -5.02 2.02
C SER A 256 31.00 -4.08 3.20
N ILE A 257 29.95 -4.27 4.01
CA ILE A 257 29.72 -3.49 5.24
C ILE A 257 30.86 -3.73 6.25
N ALA A 258 31.25 -4.99 6.48
CA ALA A 258 32.39 -5.32 7.34
C ALA A 258 33.72 -4.74 6.82
N ALA A 259 33.94 -4.73 5.50
CA ALA A 259 35.10 -4.09 4.89
C ALA A 259 35.06 -2.56 5.04
N LEU A 260 33.91 -1.90 4.90
CA LEU A 260 33.74 -0.46 5.12
C LEU A 260 33.95 -0.05 6.59
N GLN A 261 33.54 -0.91 7.52
CA GLN A 261 33.77 -0.72 8.95
C GLN A 261 35.27 -0.79 9.28
N VAL A 262 35.99 -1.80 8.76
CA VAL A 262 37.46 -1.91 8.91
C VAL A 262 38.21 -0.83 8.10
N LEU A 263 37.62 -0.30 7.04
CA LEU A 263 38.12 0.88 6.32
C LEU A 263 38.04 2.14 7.21
N GLY A 264 37.20 2.14 8.24
CA GLY A 264 36.99 3.25 9.18
C GLY A 264 35.88 4.22 8.78
N ILE A 265 34.98 3.85 7.86
CA ILE A 265 33.94 4.75 7.33
C ILE A 265 32.58 4.49 8.01
N ALA A 266 32.55 4.68 9.34
CA ALA A 266 31.37 4.49 10.20
C ALA A 266 30.10 5.15 9.63
N ALA A 267 30.22 6.41 9.17
CA ALA A 267 29.11 7.19 8.59
C ALA A 267 28.47 6.57 7.33
N ILE A 268 29.06 5.52 6.74
CA ILE A 268 28.47 4.74 5.64
C ILE A 268 28.18 3.29 6.09
N SER A 269 29.05 2.66 6.89
CA SER A 269 28.80 1.29 7.36
C SER A 269 27.59 1.18 8.27
N ASP A 270 27.35 2.16 9.14
CA ASP A 270 26.41 2.01 10.25
C ASP A 270 24.95 2.11 9.78
N PRO A 271 24.56 3.07 8.90
CA PRO A 271 23.24 3.04 8.26
C PRO A 271 23.05 1.81 7.36
N ALA A 272 24.11 1.35 6.67
CA ALA A 272 24.03 0.15 5.84
C ALA A 272 23.83 -1.12 6.67
N GLN A 273 24.45 -1.20 7.85
CA GLN A 273 24.23 -2.26 8.83
C GLN A 273 22.79 -2.23 9.36
N GLN A 274 22.25 -1.07 9.72
CA GLN A 274 20.85 -0.93 10.16
C GLN A 274 19.86 -1.40 9.09
N MET A 275 20.09 -1.08 7.81
CA MET A 275 19.26 -1.58 6.70
C MET A 275 19.38 -3.10 6.51
N LEU A 276 20.58 -3.66 6.68
CA LEU A 276 20.80 -5.11 6.65
C LEU A 276 20.10 -5.83 7.82
N GLU A 277 20.21 -5.29 9.03
CA GLU A 277 19.55 -5.84 10.23
C GLU A 277 18.02 -5.79 10.09
N MET A 278 17.47 -4.66 9.62
CA MET A 278 16.05 -4.52 9.30
C MET A 278 15.58 -5.58 8.28
N PHE A 279 16.35 -5.78 7.20
CA PHE A 279 16.04 -6.80 6.19
C PHE A 279 16.08 -8.23 6.76
N LEU A 280 17.07 -8.56 7.60
CA LEU A 280 17.19 -9.88 8.21
C LEU A 280 16.10 -10.13 9.27
N GLN A 281 15.70 -9.10 10.04
CA GLN A 281 14.59 -9.17 11.00
C GLN A 281 13.22 -9.26 10.31
N ALA A 282 13.07 -8.68 9.12
CA ALA A 282 11.84 -8.79 8.34
C ALA A 282 11.55 -10.24 7.88
N ILE A 283 12.57 -11.08 7.65
CA ILE A 283 12.37 -12.46 7.14
C ILE A 283 11.52 -13.32 8.11
N PRO A 284 11.84 -13.43 9.42
CA PRO A 284 10.97 -14.08 10.40
C PRO A 284 9.55 -13.47 10.47
N LEU A 285 9.43 -12.14 10.44
CA LEU A 285 8.14 -11.46 10.54
C LEU A 285 7.25 -11.72 9.32
N ILE A 286 7.82 -11.77 8.11
CA ILE A 286 7.12 -12.13 6.87
C ILE A 286 6.61 -13.56 6.92
N ILE A 287 7.43 -14.51 7.41
CA ILE A 287 7.00 -15.91 7.56
C ILE A 287 5.85 -16.02 8.57
N ALA A 288 5.97 -15.36 9.74
CA ALA A 288 4.94 -15.38 10.77
C ALA A 288 3.63 -14.69 10.33
N ALA A 289 3.72 -13.55 9.63
CA ALA A 289 2.57 -12.84 9.08
C ALA A 289 1.86 -13.64 7.97
N ALA A 290 2.62 -14.35 7.12
CA ALA A 290 2.07 -15.25 6.10
C ALA A 290 1.35 -16.47 6.73
N ILE A 291 1.91 -17.06 7.79
CA ILE A 291 1.26 -18.10 8.59
C ILE A 291 -0.03 -17.56 9.23
N LEU A 292 0.01 -16.36 9.83
CA LEU A 292 -1.15 -15.71 10.46
C LEU A 292 -2.28 -15.43 9.46
N LEU A 293 -1.96 -14.92 8.26
CA LEU A 293 -2.94 -14.74 7.17
C LEU A 293 -3.52 -16.08 6.68
N THR A 294 -2.70 -17.13 6.58
CA THR A 294 -3.14 -18.46 6.15
C THR A 294 -4.11 -19.06 7.17
N ILE A 295 -3.79 -18.97 8.46
CA ILE A 295 -4.67 -19.37 9.57
C ILE A 295 -5.96 -18.54 9.54
N GLY A 296 -5.86 -17.22 9.36
CA GLY A 296 -6.99 -16.31 9.27
C GLY A 296 -7.97 -16.65 8.15
N TRP A 297 -7.47 -17.01 6.97
CA TRP A 297 -8.29 -17.46 5.83
C TRP A 297 -9.02 -18.78 6.14
N VAL A 298 -8.36 -19.74 6.77
CA VAL A 298 -8.99 -21.01 7.21
C VAL A 298 -10.08 -20.74 8.24
N ILE A 299 -9.81 -19.90 9.23
CA ILE A 299 -10.78 -19.51 10.28
C ILE A 299 -11.97 -18.77 9.67
N ALA A 300 -11.75 -17.79 8.79
CA ALA A 300 -12.81 -17.06 8.11
C ALA A 300 -13.73 -18.01 7.34
N LYS A 301 -13.16 -18.94 6.56
CA LYS A 301 -13.94 -19.94 5.82
C LYS A 301 -14.74 -20.86 6.75
N PHE A 302 -14.12 -21.37 7.82
CA PHE A 302 -14.77 -22.26 8.78
C PHE A 302 -15.93 -21.58 9.54
N LEU A 303 -15.69 -20.40 10.12
CA LEU A 303 -16.72 -19.62 10.83
C LEU A 303 -17.83 -19.18 9.88
N GLY A 304 -17.50 -18.80 8.64
CA GLY A 304 -18.49 -18.43 7.65
C GLY A 304 -19.42 -19.59 7.28
N ASN A 305 -18.87 -20.77 6.96
CA ASN A 305 -19.70 -21.94 6.65
C ASN A 305 -20.63 -22.31 7.82
N LEU A 306 -20.10 -22.34 9.05
CA LEU A 306 -20.89 -22.59 10.26
C LEU A 306 -21.99 -21.54 10.47
N LEU A 307 -21.70 -20.27 10.23
CA LEU A 307 -22.68 -19.19 10.30
C LEU A 307 -23.78 -19.35 9.23
N GLU A 308 -23.43 -19.74 8.00
CA GLU A 308 -24.42 -19.94 6.94
C GLU A 308 -25.37 -21.10 7.26
N GLU A 309 -24.85 -22.21 7.78
CA GLU A 309 -25.65 -23.35 8.25
C GLU A 309 -26.61 -22.94 9.38
N ILE A 310 -26.16 -22.13 10.34
CA ILE A 310 -26.99 -21.62 11.43
C ILE A 310 -28.08 -20.65 10.92
N LEU A 311 -27.74 -19.69 10.06
CA LEU A 311 -28.71 -18.73 9.49
C LEU A 311 -29.75 -19.42 8.60
N ARG A 312 -29.34 -20.40 7.79
CA ARG A 312 -30.26 -21.25 7.02
C ARG A 312 -31.16 -22.08 7.94
N GLY A 313 -30.61 -22.66 9.01
CA GLY A 313 -31.33 -23.46 10.00
C GLY A 313 -32.37 -22.67 10.82
N VAL A 314 -32.04 -21.44 11.23
CA VAL A 314 -32.97 -20.49 11.88
C VAL A 314 -34.04 -19.97 10.89
N GLY A 315 -33.81 -20.13 9.59
CA GLY A 315 -34.74 -19.68 8.56
C GLY A 315 -34.62 -18.20 8.20
N THR A 316 -33.46 -17.59 8.44
CA THR A 316 -33.17 -16.17 8.11
C THR A 316 -33.53 -15.82 6.66
N ASP A 317 -33.30 -16.75 5.73
CA ASP A 317 -33.69 -16.58 4.32
C ASP A 317 -35.19 -16.40 4.15
N LYS A 318 -36.03 -17.26 4.77
CA LYS A 318 -37.50 -17.16 4.70
C LYS A 318 -38.00 -15.86 5.35
N ALA A 319 -37.37 -15.46 6.45
CA ALA A 319 -37.71 -14.24 7.16
C ALA A 319 -37.47 -12.99 6.29
N ILE A 320 -36.35 -12.96 5.55
CA ILE A 320 -35.95 -11.80 4.73
C ILE A 320 -36.61 -11.80 3.35
N ASP A 321 -36.79 -12.97 2.72
CA ASP A 321 -37.51 -13.13 1.45
C ASP A 321 -38.97 -12.66 1.57
N SER A 322 -39.61 -12.88 2.73
CA SER A 322 -40.96 -12.37 3.00
C SER A 322 -41.10 -10.84 3.03
N ILE A 323 -39.98 -10.10 3.03
CA ILE A 323 -39.94 -8.62 2.95
C ILE A 323 -39.69 -8.14 1.51
N GLY A 324 -39.29 -9.03 0.59
CA GLY A 324 -39.15 -8.74 -0.85
C GLY A 324 -38.00 -7.79 -1.21
N ILE A 325 -36.97 -7.68 -0.36
CA ILE A 325 -35.87 -6.71 -0.52
C ILE A 325 -34.79 -7.19 -1.51
N PHE A 326 -34.62 -8.50 -1.69
CA PHE A 326 -33.48 -9.09 -2.43
C PHE A 326 -33.84 -9.57 -3.84
N PRO A 327 -32.90 -9.52 -4.81
CA PRO A 327 -33.09 -10.12 -6.12
C PRO A 327 -33.28 -11.64 -6.05
N ALA A 328 -34.22 -12.15 -6.84
CA ALA A 328 -34.52 -13.59 -6.91
C ALA A 328 -33.26 -14.42 -7.20
N GLY A 329 -32.99 -15.41 -6.35
CA GLY A 329 -31.81 -16.28 -6.43
C GLY A 329 -30.67 -15.95 -5.45
N THR A 330 -30.71 -14.83 -4.74
CA THR A 330 -29.71 -14.49 -3.71
C THR A 330 -30.23 -14.81 -2.31
N SER A 331 -29.56 -15.68 -1.55
CA SER A 331 -29.93 -15.95 -0.14
C SER A 331 -29.29 -14.93 0.80
N ALA A 332 -30.05 -14.44 1.77
CA ALA A 332 -29.57 -13.47 2.76
C ALA A 332 -28.53 -14.10 3.71
N SER A 333 -28.71 -15.40 4.02
CA SER A 333 -27.74 -16.21 4.76
C SER A 333 -26.33 -16.16 4.15
N SER A 334 -26.22 -16.29 2.83
CA SER A 334 -24.93 -16.28 2.14
C SER A 334 -24.32 -14.87 2.05
N VAL A 335 -25.16 -13.83 1.84
CA VAL A 335 -24.68 -12.42 1.85
C VAL A 335 -24.13 -12.03 3.21
N ILE A 336 -24.87 -12.29 4.30
CA ILE A 336 -24.42 -12.00 5.67
C ILE A 336 -23.14 -12.78 6.00
N THR A 337 -23.10 -14.07 5.63
CA THR A 337 -21.91 -14.91 5.78
C THR A 337 -20.70 -14.33 5.07
N LYS A 338 -20.85 -13.88 3.81
CA LYS A 338 -19.74 -13.36 3.01
C LYS A 338 -19.21 -12.03 3.56
N ILE A 339 -20.08 -11.19 4.12
CA ILE A 339 -19.68 -9.98 4.85
C ILE A 339 -18.85 -10.35 6.09
N VAL A 340 -19.30 -11.32 6.89
CA VAL A 340 -18.56 -11.79 8.08
C VAL A 340 -17.23 -12.44 7.72
N GLN A 341 -17.17 -13.25 6.64
CA GLN A 341 -15.92 -13.80 6.11
C GLN A 341 -14.92 -12.71 5.74
N VAL A 342 -15.38 -11.64 5.05
CA VAL A 342 -14.53 -10.50 4.69
C VAL A 342 -14.08 -9.72 5.94
N ALA A 343 -14.96 -9.50 6.92
CA ALA A 343 -14.60 -8.83 8.17
C ALA A 343 -13.54 -9.61 8.98
N ILE A 344 -13.68 -10.94 9.09
CA ILE A 344 -12.68 -11.80 9.73
C ILE A 344 -11.36 -11.76 8.94
N MET A 345 -11.42 -11.86 7.61
CA MET A 345 -10.22 -11.80 6.76
C MET A 345 -9.47 -10.46 6.91
N ILE A 346 -10.20 -9.33 6.97
CA ILE A 346 -9.63 -8.01 7.22
C ILE A 346 -9.03 -7.93 8.64
N PHE A 347 -9.68 -8.48 9.66
CA PHE A 347 -9.13 -8.54 11.02
C PHE A 347 -7.79 -9.31 11.08
N PHE A 348 -7.66 -10.44 10.39
CA PHE A 348 -6.38 -11.16 10.27
C PHE A 348 -5.36 -10.41 9.40
N ALA A 349 -5.79 -9.71 8.34
CA ALA A 349 -4.91 -8.85 7.55
C ALA A 349 -4.34 -7.69 8.39
N ILE A 350 -5.17 -7.02 9.20
CA ILE A 350 -4.77 -5.98 10.17
C ILE A 350 -3.71 -6.52 11.15
N MET A 351 -3.89 -7.73 11.67
CA MET A 351 -2.90 -8.34 12.57
C MET A 351 -1.60 -8.67 11.84
N ALA A 352 -1.66 -9.15 10.59
CA ALA A 352 -0.47 -9.40 9.77
C ALA A 352 0.28 -8.11 9.41
N THR A 353 -0.40 -7.02 9.04
CA THR A 353 0.24 -5.73 8.72
C THR A 353 0.82 -5.05 9.96
N ARG A 354 0.19 -5.22 11.13
CA ARG A 354 0.78 -4.82 12.43
C ARG A 354 2.06 -5.62 12.72
N MET A 355 2.04 -6.94 12.52
CA MET A 355 3.21 -7.81 12.73
C MET A 355 4.37 -7.50 11.77
N LEU A 356 4.07 -7.05 10.55
CA LEU A 356 5.05 -6.60 9.56
C LEU A 356 5.61 -5.19 9.83
N GLY A 357 5.10 -4.46 10.82
CA GLY A 357 5.51 -3.09 11.09
C GLY A 357 5.00 -2.08 10.05
N PHE A 358 3.83 -2.31 9.44
CA PHE A 358 3.22 -1.42 8.45
C PHE A 358 2.05 -0.63 9.08
N PRO A 359 2.31 0.50 9.78
CA PRO A 359 1.27 1.29 10.44
C PRO A 359 0.28 1.88 9.44
N GLU A 360 0.73 2.43 8.30
CA GLU A 360 -0.20 3.08 7.35
C GLU A 360 -1.16 2.11 6.69
N ILE A 361 -0.68 0.94 6.26
CA ILE A 361 -1.55 -0.13 5.74
C ILE A 361 -2.50 -0.62 6.83
N THR A 362 -2.03 -0.72 8.07
CA THR A 362 -2.87 -1.04 9.23
C THR A 362 -3.95 0.00 9.47
N ASN A 363 -3.63 1.29 9.38
CA ASN A 363 -4.56 2.41 9.57
C ASN A 363 -5.65 2.38 8.50
N ILE A 364 -5.27 2.25 7.23
CA ILE A 364 -6.18 2.11 6.08
C ILE A 364 -7.10 0.90 6.26
N LEU A 365 -6.57 -0.26 6.70
CA LEU A 365 -7.40 -1.44 6.94
C LEU A 365 -8.34 -1.29 8.16
N ASN A 366 -7.91 -0.60 9.22
CA ASN A 366 -8.78 -0.26 10.35
C ASN A 366 -9.94 0.65 9.89
N GLU A 367 -9.65 1.65 9.06
CA GLU A 367 -10.64 2.59 8.50
C GLU A 367 -11.62 1.87 7.57
N ILE A 368 -11.14 1.03 6.66
CA ILE A 368 -11.98 0.16 5.80
C ILE A 368 -12.88 -0.75 6.65
N LEU A 369 -12.38 -1.30 7.77
CA LEU A 369 -13.18 -2.12 8.67
C LEU A 369 -14.23 -1.30 9.43
N ALA A 370 -13.90 -0.08 9.85
CA ALA A 370 -14.82 0.84 10.51
C ALA A 370 -15.94 1.31 9.55
N LEU A 371 -15.60 1.68 8.32
CA LEU A 371 -16.55 2.03 7.25
C LEU A 371 -17.41 0.83 6.84
N GLY A 372 -16.83 -0.38 6.76
CA GLY A 372 -17.60 -1.61 6.55
C GLY A 372 -18.58 -1.89 7.68
N GLY A 373 -18.19 -1.64 8.93
CA GLY A 373 -19.03 -1.75 10.12
C GLY A 373 -20.16 -0.72 10.16
N SER A 374 -19.89 0.55 9.81
CA SER A 374 -20.89 1.61 9.77
C SER A 374 -21.93 1.37 8.66
N VAL A 375 -21.48 0.93 7.47
CA VAL A 375 -22.34 0.51 6.36
C VAL A 375 -23.22 -0.70 6.75
N LEU A 376 -22.64 -1.72 7.40
CA LEU A 376 -23.39 -2.88 7.89
C LEU A 376 -24.45 -2.48 8.94
N PHE A 377 -24.10 -1.63 9.90
CA PHE A 377 -25.03 -1.16 10.93
C PHE A 377 -26.16 -0.32 10.34
N GLY A 378 -25.85 0.58 9.40
CA GLY A 378 -26.84 1.32 8.63
C GLY A 378 -27.80 0.40 7.85
N ALA A 379 -27.27 -0.66 7.22
CA ALA A 379 -28.10 -1.65 6.50
C ALA A 379 -29.05 -2.42 7.44
N VAL A 380 -28.59 -2.79 8.65
CA VAL A 380 -29.43 -3.42 9.68
C VAL A 380 -30.55 -2.48 10.14
N ILE A 381 -30.28 -1.19 10.33
CA ILE A 381 -31.30 -0.17 10.67
C ILE A 381 -32.36 -0.07 9.57
N ILE A 382 -31.96 -0.06 8.29
CA ILE A 382 -32.90 -0.02 7.16
C ILE A 382 -33.78 -1.28 7.15
N ALA A 383 -33.19 -2.47 7.31
CA ALA A 383 -33.94 -3.73 7.34
C ALA A 383 -34.95 -3.79 8.50
N ALA A 384 -34.55 -3.36 9.70
CA ALA A 384 -35.44 -3.23 10.86
C ALA A 384 -36.59 -2.24 10.59
N GLY A 385 -36.31 -1.14 9.89
CA GLY A 385 -37.31 -0.17 9.45
C GLY A 385 -38.36 -0.74 8.51
N PHE A 386 -37.96 -1.52 7.51
CA PHE A 386 -38.90 -2.22 6.63
C PHE A 386 -39.77 -3.23 7.38
N LEU A 387 -39.21 -3.96 8.36
CA LEU A 387 -39.97 -4.86 9.23
C LEU A 387 -41.02 -4.10 10.07
N ILE A 388 -40.63 -2.99 10.70
CA ILE A 388 -41.54 -2.14 11.49
C ILE A 388 -42.64 -1.55 10.59
N ALA A 389 -42.30 -1.11 9.38
CA ALA A 389 -43.26 -0.58 8.41
C ALA A 389 -44.25 -1.66 7.90
N ALA A 390 -43.83 -2.92 7.80
CA ALA A 390 -44.70 -4.04 7.49
C ALA A 390 -45.66 -4.36 8.65
N LEU A 391 -45.18 -4.32 9.91
CA LEU A 391 -46.03 -4.48 11.10
C LEU A 391 -47.08 -3.37 11.22
N ILE A 392 -46.70 -2.12 10.99
CA ILE A 392 -47.61 -0.95 10.90
C ILE A 392 -48.74 -1.22 9.89
N GLY A 393 -48.41 -1.74 8.71
CA GLY A 393 -49.39 -2.09 7.68
C GLY A 393 -50.32 -3.25 8.05
N LYS A 394 -49.96 -4.08 9.04
CA LYS A 394 -50.77 -5.21 9.54
C LYS A 394 -51.74 -4.82 10.66
N PHE A 395 -51.37 -3.86 11.50
CA PHE A 395 -52.17 -3.47 12.68
C PHE A 395 -53.08 -2.26 12.47
N ILE A 396 -52.87 -1.43 11.42
CA ILE A 396 -53.72 -0.26 11.14
C ILE A 396 -54.75 -0.57 10.05
N THR A 397 -56.01 -0.72 10.46
CA THR A 397 -57.16 -1.03 9.57
C THR A 397 -57.50 0.10 8.58
N ASN A 398 -57.19 1.36 8.90
CA ASN A 398 -57.47 2.50 8.03
C ASN A 398 -56.41 2.64 6.92
N ASN A 399 -56.82 2.43 5.67
CA ASN A 399 -55.99 2.41 4.45
C ASN A 399 -55.24 3.74 4.16
N LEU A 400 -55.71 4.89 4.67
CA LEU A 400 -54.98 6.16 4.58
C LEU A 400 -53.89 6.25 5.65
N ALA A 401 -54.26 6.01 6.92
CA ALA A 401 -53.33 6.09 8.04
C ALA A 401 -52.20 5.05 7.94
N SER A 402 -52.52 3.83 7.51
CA SER A 402 -51.54 2.75 7.34
C SER A 402 -50.54 3.05 6.22
N LYS A 403 -51.00 3.61 5.09
CA LYS A 403 -50.11 4.07 4.00
C LYS A 403 -49.18 5.19 4.47
N VAL A 404 -49.73 6.26 5.05
CA VAL A 404 -48.93 7.41 5.52
C VAL A 404 -47.88 6.92 6.53
N LEU A 405 -48.29 6.22 7.58
CA LEU A 405 -47.35 5.80 8.63
C LEU A 405 -46.32 4.77 8.12
N ARG A 406 -46.69 3.86 7.21
CA ARG A 406 -45.75 2.94 6.56
C ARG A 406 -44.69 3.68 5.74
N TYR A 407 -45.08 4.63 4.89
CA TYR A 407 -44.12 5.37 4.07
C TYR A 407 -43.26 6.33 4.90
N SER A 408 -43.84 7.00 5.90
CA SER A 408 -43.07 7.82 6.85
C SER A 408 -42.06 6.99 7.66
N ALA A 409 -42.42 5.78 8.11
CA ALA A 409 -41.49 4.88 8.78
C ALA A 409 -40.34 4.46 7.84
N ILE A 410 -40.64 4.01 6.61
CA ILE A 410 -39.61 3.64 5.62
C ILE A 410 -38.67 4.83 5.36
N ALA A 411 -39.19 6.03 5.13
CA ALA A 411 -38.36 7.21 4.87
C ALA A 411 -37.46 7.58 6.07
N LEU A 412 -37.99 7.50 7.30
CA LEU A 412 -37.25 7.78 8.52
C LEU A 412 -36.13 6.76 8.77
N PHE A 413 -36.42 5.46 8.62
CA PHE A 413 -35.41 4.41 8.82
C PHE A 413 -34.37 4.37 7.69
N ILE A 414 -34.73 4.72 6.45
CA ILE A 414 -33.76 4.94 5.37
C ILE A 414 -32.85 6.11 5.70
N ALA A 415 -33.40 7.26 6.10
CA ALA A 415 -32.60 8.43 6.49
C ALA A 415 -31.68 8.14 7.68
N MET A 416 -32.20 7.47 8.72
CA MET A 416 -31.42 7.07 9.90
C MET A 416 -30.32 6.06 9.54
N GLY A 417 -30.62 5.07 8.69
CA GLY A 417 -29.64 4.11 8.21
C GLY A 417 -28.53 4.75 7.39
N LEU A 418 -28.88 5.56 6.38
CA LEU A 418 -27.92 6.30 5.53
C LEU A 418 -27.02 7.24 6.34
N ARG A 419 -27.55 7.83 7.40
CA ARG A 419 -26.78 8.59 8.39
C ARG A 419 -25.74 7.71 9.08
N TYR A 420 -26.14 6.56 9.63
CA TYR A 420 -25.20 5.60 10.23
C TYR A 420 -24.16 5.02 9.25
N MET A 421 -24.43 5.01 7.93
CA MET A 421 -23.42 4.66 6.92
C MET A 421 -22.35 5.77 6.71
N GLY A 422 -22.57 6.98 7.23
CA GLY A 422 -21.65 8.12 7.08
C GLY A 422 -21.68 8.81 5.71
N ILE A 423 -22.64 8.48 4.84
CA ILE A 423 -22.65 8.91 3.43
C ILE A 423 -22.71 10.44 3.28
N ALA A 424 -23.50 11.12 4.12
CA ALA A 424 -23.34 12.55 4.47
C ALA A 424 -24.41 12.96 5.51
N ASP A 425 -24.06 12.98 6.80
CA ASP A 425 -24.95 13.46 7.89
C ASP A 425 -25.57 14.82 7.58
N SER A 426 -24.81 15.74 6.97
CA SER A 426 -25.28 17.07 6.58
C SER A 426 -26.40 17.03 5.54
N ILE A 427 -26.36 16.12 4.56
CA ILE A 427 -27.42 16.02 3.53
C ILE A 427 -28.70 15.47 4.15
N ILE A 428 -28.61 14.43 5.00
CA ILE A 428 -29.79 13.89 5.68
C ILE A 428 -30.38 14.96 6.63
N ASN A 429 -29.55 15.58 7.47
CA ASN A 429 -30.01 16.56 8.46
C ASN A 429 -30.59 17.84 7.80
N LEU A 430 -30.02 18.31 6.68
CA LEU A 430 -30.55 19.43 5.92
C LEU A 430 -31.88 19.06 5.24
N ALA A 431 -31.96 17.91 4.58
CA ALA A 431 -33.19 17.48 3.89
C ALA A 431 -34.34 17.23 4.87
N PHE A 432 -34.11 16.48 5.96
CA PHE A 432 -35.14 16.28 6.99
C PHE A 432 -35.44 17.57 7.75
N GLY A 433 -34.45 18.41 8.04
CA GLY A 433 -34.64 19.72 8.64
C GLY A 433 -35.55 20.61 7.80
N ALA A 434 -35.30 20.71 6.49
CA ALA A 434 -36.13 21.46 5.55
C ALA A 434 -37.57 20.92 5.47
N VAL A 435 -37.75 19.59 5.45
CA VAL A 435 -39.09 18.96 5.44
C VAL A 435 -39.84 19.20 6.76
N VAL A 436 -39.17 19.11 7.91
CA VAL A 436 -39.78 19.33 9.23
C VAL A 436 -40.11 20.81 9.44
N ILE A 437 -39.19 21.73 9.11
CA ILE A 437 -39.41 23.18 9.20
C ILE A 437 -40.51 23.61 8.22
N GLY A 438 -40.46 23.15 6.97
CA GLY A 438 -41.49 23.43 5.97
C GLY A 438 -42.86 22.88 6.34
N GLY A 439 -42.92 21.66 6.88
CA GLY A 439 -44.14 21.04 7.38
C GLY A 439 -44.72 21.77 8.61
N ALA A 440 -43.87 22.17 9.55
CA ALA A 440 -44.27 22.96 10.71
C ALA A 440 -44.80 24.35 10.30
N ALA A 441 -44.12 25.03 9.36
CA ALA A 441 -44.57 26.30 8.81
C ALA A 441 -45.92 26.16 8.06
N ALA A 442 -46.07 25.12 7.23
CA ALA A 442 -47.32 24.84 6.52
C ALA A 442 -48.48 24.54 7.50
N ALA A 443 -48.23 23.78 8.57
CA ALA A 443 -49.21 23.51 9.62
C ALA A 443 -49.57 24.79 10.39
N ALA A 444 -48.59 25.60 10.78
CA ALA A 444 -48.81 26.87 11.47
C ALA A 444 -49.63 27.86 10.61
N LEU A 445 -49.36 27.93 9.30
CA LEU A 445 -50.15 28.73 8.37
C LEU A 445 -51.58 28.17 8.19
N ALA A 446 -51.73 26.86 8.06
CA ALA A 446 -53.04 26.22 7.91
C ALA A 446 -53.94 26.44 9.15
N PHE A 447 -53.39 26.27 10.36
CA PHE A 447 -54.12 26.55 11.60
C PHE A 447 -54.32 28.05 11.85
N GLY A 448 -53.32 28.89 11.58
CA GLY A 448 -53.42 30.34 11.78
C GLY A 448 -54.43 31.01 10.86
N LEU A 449 -54.49 30.60 9.60
CA LEU A 449 -55.48 31.10 8.63
C LEU A 449 -56.85 30.44 8.81
N GLY A 450 -56.91 29.12 9.00
CA GLY A 450 -58.17 28.38 9.14
C GLY A 450 -58.86 28.55 10.50
N GLY A 451 -58.12 28.90 11.56
CA GLY A 451 -58.64 29.15 12.90
C GLY A 451 -59.19 30.57 13.10
N ARG A 452 -59.03 31.47 12.13
CA ARG A 452 -59.35 32.90 12.26
C ARG A 452 -60.81 33.15 12.67
N GLU A 453 -61.77 32.55 11.97
CA GLU A 453 -63.20 32.67 12.27
C GLU A 453 -63.64 31.96 13.56
N ALA A 454 -62.80 31.11 14.16
CA ALA A 454 -63.03 30.58 15.50
C ALA A 454 -62.50 31.55 16.57
N ALA A 455 -61.30 32.10 16.37
CA ALA A 455 -60.70 33.09 17.25
C ALA A 455 -61.53 34.38 17.33
N SER A 456 -62.04 34.88 16.20
CA SER A 456 -62.89 36.10 16.18
C SER A 456 -64.21 35.92 16.93
N ARG A 457 -64.82 34.73 16.87
CA ARG A 457 -66.05 34.40 17.64
C ARG A 457 -65.80 34.22 19.14
N LEU A 458 -64.57 33.89 19.54
CA LEU A 458 -64.19 33.83 20.95
C LEU A 458 -63.89 35.24 21.49
N LEU A 459 -63.16 36.06 20.73
CA LEU A 459 -62.92 37.47 21.05
C LEU A 459 -64.21 38.26 21.13
N GLY A 460 -65.09 38.15 20.13
CA GLY A 460 -66.38 38.85 20.11
C GLY A 460 -67.23 38.56 21.35
N LYS A 461 -67.31 37.31 21.80
CA LYS A 461 -68.02 36.97 23.04
C LYS A 461 -67.44 37.63 24.29
N VAL A 462 -66.11 37.73 24.39
CA VAL A 462 -65.44 38.39 25.52
C VAL A 462 -65.62 39.91 25.44
N GLU A 463 -65.76 40.47 24.24
CA GLU A 463 -66.05 41.88 24.00
C GLU A 463 -67.54 42.22 24.29
N ASP A 464 -68.47 41.34 23.91
CA ASP A 464 -69.89 41.39 24.26
C ASP A 464 -70.08 41.27 25.79
N GLU A 465 -69.44 40.28 26.44
CA GLU A 465 -69.50 40.06 27.90
C GLU A 465 -68.83 41.20 28.68
N ALA A 466 -67.78 41.83 28.14
CA ALA A 466 -67.21 43.05 28.70
C ALA A 466 -68.12 44.27 28.50
N ALA A 467 -68.86 44.36 27.39
CA ALA A 467 -69.81 45.43 27.14
C ALA A 467 -71.01 45.37 28.12
N ASP A 468 -71.59 44.19 28.36
CA ASP A 468 -72.65 43.99 29.38
C ASP A 468 -72.18 44.40 30.79
N VAL A 469 -70.91 44.13 31.15
CA VAL A 469 -70.31 44.56 32.42
C VAL A 469 -70.12 46.09 32.48
N VAL A 470 -69.84 46.76 31.37
CA VAL A 470 -69.76 48.23 31.31
C VAL A 470 -71.14 48.89 31.32
N GLU A 471 -72.11 48.36 30.56
CA GLU A 471 -73.51 48.85 30.52
C GLU A 471 -74.16 48.77 31.90
N SER A 472 -74.00 47.63 32.59
CA SER A 472 -74.46 47.44 33.97
C SER A 472 -73.71 48.29 35.01
N SER A 473 -72.57 48.89 34.66
CA SER A 473 -71.82 49.84 35.51
C SER A 473 -72.22 51.31 35.30
N VAL A 474 -73.11 51.62 34.34
CA VAL A 474 -73.53 53.00 33.99
C VAL A 474 -74.99 53.28 34.39
N GLY A 475 -75.67 52.31 35.01
CA GLY A 475 -77.03 52.46 35.55
C GLY A 475 -77.09 53.00 37.00
N ASP A 476 -77.81 54.12 37.16
CA ASP A 476 -78.31 54.71 38.42
C ASP A 476 -77.30 55.18 39.52
N PRO A 477 -77.10 56.51 39.64
CA PRO A 477 -76.46 57.13 40.79
C PRO A 477 -77.43 57.92 41.69
N THR A 478 -78.29 57.29 42.50
CA THR A 478 -78.47 57.61 43.95
C THR A 478 -79.45 56.67 44.70
N GLY A 479 -78.95 55.58 45.27
CA GLY A 479 -79.64 54.75 46.28
C GLY A 479 -78.96 54.80 47.65
N ASP A 480 -79.73 55.01 48.72
CA ASP A 480 -79.22 55.27 50.09
C ASP A 480 -79.18 54.00 50.98
N ARG A 481 -78.30 54.02 52.01
CA ARG A 481 -78.30 53.23 53.28
C ARG A 481 -77.58 51.87 53.39
N LEU A 482 -76.52 51.92 54.21
CA LEU A 482 -76.31 51.17 55.47
C LEU A 482 -76.30 49.63 55.50
N GLY A 483 -75.21 49.09 56.09
CA GLY A 483 -75.14 47.73 56.68
C GLY A 483 -74.51 46.66 55.78
N GLY A 484 -73.91 45.58 56.31
CA GLY A 484 -73.58 45.33 57.72
C GLY A 484 -73.11 43.90 58.01
N ALA A 485 -72.07 43.78 58.86
CA ALA A 485 -71.74 42.64 59.74
C ALA A 485 -71.46 41.21 59.19
N THR A 486 -70.19 40.79 59.34
CA THR A 486 -69.71 39.52 59.97
C THR A 486 -69.84 38.14 59.27
N GLY A 487 -68.85 37.26 59.54
CA GLY A 487 -68.86 35.79 59.30
C GLY A 487 -67.67 35.30 58.44
N ARG A 488 -66.48 34.95 58.97
CA ARG A 488 -66.12 33.72 59.75
C ARG A 488 -66.40 32.42 58.96
N ALA A 489 -65.50 31.80 58.19
CA ALA A 489 -64.09 31.37 58.37
C ALA A 489 -63.89 29.91 58.85
N THR A 490 -63.52 29.02 57.90
CA THR A 490 -62.86 27.69 58.01
C THR A 490 -62.30 27.33 56.62
N GLY A 491 -61.20 26.60 56.41
CA GLY A 491 -60.19 26.05 57.33
C GLY A 491 -59.42 24.87 56.69
N ALA A 492 -58.11 24.77 56.95
CA ALA A 492 -57.16 23.68 56.59
C ALA A 492 -56.68 23.51 55.12
N GLY A 493 -55.36 23.26 54.97
CA GLY A 493 -54.68 22.62 53.82
C GLY A 493 -54.09 21.27 54.28
N PRO A 494 -52.84 20.84 53.94
CA PRO A 494 -51.80 21.38 53.04
C PRO A 494 -51.76 20.62 51.66
N VAL A 495 -50.70 20.19 50.93
CA VAL A 495 -49.23 20.02 51.10
C VAL A 495 -48.47 20.04 49.75
N GLY A 496 -47.29 20.69 49.69
CA GLY A 496 -46.15 20.37 48.78
C GLY A 496 -46.23 20.81 47.31
N GLY A 497 -45.12 21.13 46.61
CA GLY A 497 -43.73 21.32 47.05
C GLY A 497 -42.68 21.34 45.91
N GLY A 498 -41.80 22.35 45.87
CA GLY A 498 -40.72 22.55 44.86
C GLY A 498 -41.11 23.58 43.77
N ALA A 499 -40.43 24.73 43.52
CA ALA A 499 -39.01 25.15 43.51
C ALA A 499 -38.21 24.64 42.28
N ALA A 500 -37.43 25.45 41.54
CA ALA A 500 -37.30 26.92 41.43
C ALA A 500 -36.62 27.27 40.07
N PRO A 501 -36.51 28.56 39.66
CA PRO A 501 -35.16 29.13 39.59
C PRO A 501 -35.07 30.61 40.06
N GLY A 502 -33.87 31.05 40.44
CA GLY A 502 -33.60 32.41 40.93
C GLY A 502 -32.80 33.28 39.95
N ALA A 503 -32.77 34.60 40.23
CA ALA A 503 -32.01 35.62 39.49
C ALA A 503 -31.00 36.33 40.42
N GLY A 504 -30.00 37.03 39.85
CA GLY A 504 -29.06 37.87 40.62
C GLY A 504 -27.90 38.43 39.75
N PRO A 505 -27.60 39.75 39.73
CA PRO A 505 -26.72 40.33 38.70
C PRO A 505 -25.48 41.13 39.19
N GLY A 506 -24.59 41.45 38.23
CA GLY A 506 -23.59 42.54 38.27
C GLY A 506 -22.14 42.08 38.03
N ALA A 507 -21.13 42.95 37.79
CA ALA A 507 -21.05 44.28 37.14
C ALA A 507 -19.58 44.80 37.19
N GLY A 508 -19.06 45.47 36.14
CA GLY A 508 -17.96 46.46 36.25
C GLY A 508 -16.58 46.15 35.62
N SER A 509 -15.94 47.21 35.06
CA SER A 509 -14.54 47.36 34.56
C SER A 509 -14.03 46.38 33.48
N VAL A 510 -13.45 46.76 32.32
CA VAL A 510 -12.66 47.94 31.82
C VAL A 510 -11.18 47.93 32.23
N GLY A 511 -10.28 47.89 31.23
CA GLY A 511 -8.82 48.03 31.33
C GLY A 511 -8.14 47.94 29.95
N ASP A 512 -7.05 48.69 29.75
CA ASP A 512 -6.35 48.87 28.46
C ASP A 512 -5.27 47.78 28.15
N GLY A 513 -4.71 47.83 26.92
CA GLY A 513 -3.56 47.01 26.47
C GLY A 513 -2.19 47.55 26.92
N PRO A 514 -1.08 47.41 26.15
CA PRO A 514 -0.95 46.93 24.76
C PRO A 514 0.24 45.95 24.47
N ARG A 515 0.41 45.57 23.18
CA ARG A 515 1.63 45.18 22.42
C ARG A 515 2.78 44.38 23.09
N GLY A 516 3.24 43.33 22.39
CA GLY A 516 4.58 42.76 22.53
C GLY A 516 4.98 41.89 21.32
N ASP A 517 6.14 42.16 20.72
CA ASP A 517 6.70 41.45 19.56
C ASP A 517 7.70 40.35 19.97
N GLY A 518 7.98 39.38 19.09
CA GLY A 518 9.18 38.51 19.22
C GLY A 518 9.05 37.08 18.65
N PRO A 519 9.99 36.63 17.78
CA PRO A 519 10.04 35.25 17.26
C PRO A 519 11.26 34.43 17.74
N SER A 520 11.40 33.21 17.20
CA SER A 520 12.55 32.28 17.32
C SER A 520 12.66 31.49 18.65
N HIS A 521 13.40 30.38 18.75
CA HIS A 521 14.30 29.71 17.78
C HIS A 521 14.11 28.17 17.79
N SER A 522 14.87 27.50 16.93
CA SER A 522 15.03 26.05 16.79
C SER A 522 15.65 25.32 17.99
N ASP A 523 15.30 24.03 18.12
CA ASP A 523 16.25 22.89 18.20
C ASP A 523 15.66 21.71 17.41
#